data_AF-A0A348DFP7-F1
#
_entry.id   AF-A0A348DFP7-F1
#
_cell.length_a   1.000
_cell.length_b   1.000
_cell.length_c   1.000
_cell.angle_alpha   90.00
_cell.angle_beta   90.00
_cell.angle_gamma   90.00
#
_symmetry.space_group_name_H-M   'P 1'
#
loop_
_entity.id
_entity.type
_entity.pdbx_description
1 polymer ?
#
loop_
_entity_poly.entity_id
_entity_poly.type
_entity_poly.pdbx_seq_one_letter_code
_entity_poly.pdbx_strand_id
1 'polypeptide(L)'
;MKLREIKDKVSSLPTVMDISDELLIISFLMTVESDDLIENKDVFKCIIRSLELSYTDYGFMELTEENESIFIGFYYWLKKIDNKFNLGLSENTIDNFSLTVEDIKKLMP
;
A
#
# COMPACT_ATOMS: atom_id res chain seq x y z
N MET A 1 -10.77 11.95 -1.83
CA MET A 1 -9.90 12.06 -3.02
C MET A 1 -10.33 10.97 -3.99
N LYS A 2 -10.36 11.25 -5.30
CA LYS A 2 -10.69 10.20 -6.28
C LYS A 2 -9.46 9.35 -6.55
N LEU A 3 -9.68 8.08 -6.87
CA LEU A 3 -8.61 7.12 -7.13
C LEU A 3 -7.68 7.56 -8.28
N ARG A 4 -8.23 8.24 -9.28
CA ARG A 4 -7.45 8.79 -10.40
C ARG A 4 -6.48 9.89 -9.96
N GLU A 5 -6.88 10.73 -9.02
CA GLU A 5 -6.01 11.78 -8.47
C GLU A 5 -4.84 11.14 -7.71
N ILE A 6 -5.09 10.03 -7.00
CA ILE A 6 -4.04 9.28 -6.31
C ILE A 6 -3.08 8.66 -7.31
N LYS A 7 -3.60 8.07 -8.41
CA LYS A 7 -2.77 7.53 -9.49
C LYS A 7 -1.89 8.61 -10.12
N ASP A 8 -2.42 9.80 -10.36
CA ASP A 8 -1.65 10.90 -10.94
C ASP A 8 -0.53 11.34 -9.99
N LYS A 9 -0.80 11.39 -8.68
CA LYS A 9 0.24 11.64 -7.66
C LYS A 9 1.30 10.55 -7.67
N VAL A 10 0.91 9.28 -7.64
CA VAL A 10 1.84 8.13 -7.69
C VAL A 10 2.71 8.18 -8.96
N SER A 11 2.12 8.55 -10.11
CA SER A 11 2.82 8.65 -11.39
C SER A 11 3.79 9.83 -11.46
N SER A 12 3.62 10.83 -10.60
CA SER A 12 4.53 11.98 -10.48
C SER A 12 5.71 11.74 -9.54
N LEU A 13 5.64 10.67 -8.74
CA LEU A 13 6.67 10.30 -7.78
C LEU A 13 7.71 9.35 -8.41
N PRO A 14 8.91 9.25 -7.83
CA PRO A 14 9.87 8.24 -8.23
C PRO A 14 9.32 6.82 -8.06
N THR A 15 9.88 5.87 -8.81
CA THR A 15 9.51 4.45 -8.74
C THR A 15 9.75 3.86 -7.34
N VAL A 16 10.84 4.29 -6.67
CA VAL A 16 11.12 4.02 -5.26
C VAL A 16 10.83 5.31 -4.51
N MET A 17 9.73 5.31 -3.77
CA MET A 17 9.24 6.44 -2.98
C MET A 17 9.93 6.44 -1.62
N ASP A 18 9.97 7.62 -0.98
CA ASP A 18 10.30 7.67 0.44
C ASP A 18 9.11 7.17 1.28
N ILE A 19 9.37 6.76 2.52
CA ILE A 19 8.31 6.24 3.39
C ILE A 19 7.22 7.27 3.68
N SER A 20 7.54 8.57 3.63
CA SER A 20 6.56 9.63 3.89
C SER A 20 5.52 9.71 2.77
N ASP A 21 5.96 9.58 1.52
CA ASP A 21 5.09 9.51 0.35
C ASP A 21 4.25 8.24 0.34
N GLU A 22 4.82 7.08 0.69
CA GLU A 22 4.08 5.83 0.82
C GLU A 22 2.95 5.95 1.86
N LEU A 23 3.28 6.43 3.07
CA LEU A 23 2.32 6.66 4.15
C LEU A 23 1.21 7.63 3.72
N LEU A 24 1.57 8.70 2.99
CA LEU A 24 0.61 9.66 2.48
C LEU A 24 -0.34 9.01 1.45
N ILE A 25 0.18 8.23 0.50
CA ILE A 25 -0.64 7.52 -0.49
C ILE A 25 -1.56 6.50 0.19
N ILE A 26 -1.05 5.73 1.15
CA ILE A 26 -1.83 4.79 1.96
C ILE A 26 -2.99 5.52 2.65
N SER A 27 -2.71 6.66 3.28
CA SER A 27 -3.75 7.46 3.95
C SER A 27 -4.84 7.91 2.98
N PHE A 28 -4.49 8.31 1.76
CA PHE A 28 -5.46 8.69 0.74
C PHE A 28 -6.27 7.49 0.25
N LEU A 29 -5.62 6.36 -0.04
CA LEU A 29 -6.28 5.14 -0.50
C LEU A 29 -7.33 4.65 0.49
N MET A 30 -7.00 4.65 1.78
CA MET A 30 -7.91 4.20 2.84
C MET A 30 -9.16 5.08 2.99
N THR A 31 -9.18 6.28 2.39
CA THR A 31 -10.33 7.20 2.37
C THR A 31 -11.13 7.17 1.06
N VAL A 32 -10.70 6.39 0.06
CA VAL A 32 -11.42 6.29 -1.23
C VAL A 32 -12.74 5.57 -1.02
N GLU A 33 -13.81 6.12 -1.64
CA GLU A 33 -15.13 5.49 -1.59
C GLU A 33 -15.12 4.12 -2.29
N SER A 34 -15.84 3.16 -1.72
CA SER A 34 -15.87 1.79 -2.24
C SER A 34 -16.35 1.72 -3.70
N ASP A 35 -17.29 2.59 -4.10
CA ASP A 35 -17.79 2.61 -5.47
C ASP A 35 -16.68 2.98 -6.46
N ASP A 36 -15.81 3.94 -6.11
CA ASP A 36 -14.67 4.34 -6.95
C ASP A 36 -13.62 3.22 -7.05
N LEU A 37 -13.41 2.45 -5.97
CA LEU A 37 -12.54 1.26 -5.98
C LEU A 37 -13.08 0.16 -6.92
N ILE A 38 -14.40 -0.04 -6.93
CA ILE A 38 -15.07 -1.07 -7.74
C ILE A 38 -15.14 -0.67 -9.21
N GLU A 39 -15.40 0.61 -9.51
CA GLU A 39 -15.47 1.11 -10.88
C GLU A 39 -14.08 1.20 -11.52
N ASN A 40 -13.05 1.49 -10.73
CA ASN A 40 -11.68 1.72 -11.22
C ASN A 40 -10.68 0.67 -10.69
N LYS A 41 -11.06 -0.62 -10.65
CA LYS A 41 -10.22 -1.72 -10.12
C LYS A 41 -8.80 -1.77 -10.69
N ASP A 42 -8.64 -1.55 -12.00
CA ASP A 42 -7.32 -1.59 -12.63
C ASP A 42 -6.43 -0.42 -12.20
N VAL A 43 -7.02 0.75 -11.99
CA VAL A 43 -6.32 1.92 -11.43
C VAL A 43 -5.87 1.61 -10.01
N PHE A 44 -6.76 1.02 -9.21
CA PHE A 44 -6.45 0.62 -7.83
C PHE A 44 -5.27 -0.35 -7.81
N LYS A 45 -5.34 -1.43 -8.60
CA LYS A 45 -4.24 -2.40 -8.74
C LYS A 45 -2.93 -1.76 -9.17
N CYS A 46 -2.97 -0.79 -10.08
CA CYS A 46 -1.78 -0.09 -10.54
C CYS A 46 -1.12 0.70 -9.40
N ILE A 47 -1.92 1.36 -8.56
CA ILE A 47 -1.41 2.07 -7.38
C ILE A 47 -0.79 1.07 -6.39
N ILE A 48 -1.50 -0.01 -6.08
CA ILE A 48 -1.01 -1.03 -5.14
C ILE A 48 0.31 -1.65 -5.62
N ARG A 49 0.45 -1.96 -6.92
CA ARG A 49 1.72 -2.46 -7.47
C ARG A 49 2.86 -1.45 -7.36
N SER A 50 2.57 -0.16 -7.50
CA SER A 50 3.58 0.88 -7.36
C SER A 50 4.07 0.98 -5.91
N LEU A 51 3.13 0.90 -4.95
CA LEU A 51 3.46 0.81 -3.53
C LEU A 51 4.22 -0.45 -3.18
N GLU A 52 3.80 -1.61 -3.69
CA GLU A 52 4.47 -2.90 -3.45
C GLU A 52 5.91 -2.86 -3.94
N LEU A 53 6.15 -2.33 -5.15
CA LEU A 53 7.48 -2.24 -5.73
C LEU A 53 8.38 -1.30 -4.90
N SER A 54 7.86 -0.13 -4.51
CA SER A 54 8.60 0.81 -3.68
C SER A 54 8.92 0.23 -2.29
N TYR A 55 7.91 -0.36 -1.65
CA TYR A 55 8.00 -0.89 -0.30
C TYR A 55 8.93 -2.10 -0.22
N THR A 56 8.90 -3.00 -1.22
CA THR A 56 9.76 -4.19 -1.24
C THR A 56 11.20 -3.91 -1.67
N ASP A 57 11.47 -2.82 -2.39
CA ASP A 57 12.82 -2.45 -2.81
C ASP A 57 13.58 -1.69 -1.71
N TYR A 58 12.92 -0.73 -1.04
CA TYR A 58 13.56 0.10 -0.03
C TYR A 58 12.66 0.48 1.16
N GLY A 59 11.35 0.64 0.95
CA GLY A 59 10.45 1.16 1.99
C GLY A 59 10.43 0.33 3.28
N PHE A 60 10.55 -1.00 3.19
CA PHE A 60 10.60 -1.86 4.37
C PHE A 60 11.83 -1.60 5.26
N MET A 61 12.93 -1.05 4.72
CA MET A 61 14.12 -0.73 5.53
C MET A 61 13.92 0.54 6.38
N GLU A 62 12.97 1.40 6.00
CA GLU A 62 12.62 2.63 6.72
C GLU A 62 11.51 2.41 7.76
N LEU A 63 11.04 1.17 7.94
CA LEU A 63 10.00 0.85 8.91
C LEU A 63 10.48 1.14 10.34
N THR A 64 9.64 1.80 11.12
CA THR A 64 9.88 2.11 12.53
C THR A 64 8.67 1.73 13.37
N GLU A 65 8.87 1.62 14.68
CA GLU A 65 7.78 1.33 15.63
C GLU A 65 6.69 2.43 15.60
N GLU A 66 7.02 3.63 15.10
CA GLU A 66 6.08 4.74 14.95
C GLU A 66 5.19 4.60 13.73
N ASN A 67 5.71 4.03 12.63
CA ASN A 67 5.00 3.97 11.34
C ASN A 67 4.44 2.58 10.99
N GLU A 68 4.94 1.50 11.61
CA GLU A 68 4.52 0.13 11.28
C GLU A 68 3.01 -0.08 11.45
N SER A 69 2.41 0.59 12.44
CA SER A 69 0.97 0.51 12.70
C SER A 69 0.11 0.95 11.51
N ILE A 70 0.61 1.87 10.68
CA ILE A 70 -0.07 2.35 9.48
C ILE A 70 -0.04 1.28 8.39
N PHE A 71 1.12 0.64 8.17
CA PHE A 71 1.26 -0.45 7.21
C PHE A 71 0.43 -1.67 7.61
N ILE A 72 0.44 -2.04 8.90
CA ILE A 72 -0.43 -3.10 9.42
C ILE A 72 -1.92 -2.75 9.27
N GLY A 73 -2.30 -1.50 9.56
CA GLY A 73 -3.65 -1.01 9.32
C GLY A 73 -4.06 -1.09 7.85
N PHE A 74 -3.14 -0.75 6.96
CA PHE A 74 -3.31 -0.86 5.51
C PHE A 74 -3.45 -2.31 5.05
N TYR A 75 -2.63 -3.23 5.56
CA TYR A 75 -2.73 -4.67 5.33
C TYR A 75 -4.14 -5.20 5.65
N TYR A 76 -4.65 -4.92 6.85
CA TYR A 76 -5.99 -5.35 7.25
C TYR A 76 -7.09 -4.71 6.40
N TRP A 77 -6.92 -3.44 6.02
CA TRP A 77 -7.84 -2.75 5.14
C TRP A 77 -7.89 -3.40 3.75
N LEU A 78 -6.73 -3.65 3.12
CA LEU A 78 -6.60 -4.32 1.83
C LEU A 78 -7.30 -5.68 1.84
N LYS A 79 -7.02 -6.51 2.84
CA LYS A 79 -7.63 -7.83 3.01
C LYS A 79 -9.16 -7.75 3.11
N LYS A 80 -9.66 -6.74 3.85
CA LYS A 80 -11.10 -6.52 4.02
C LYS A 80 -11.77 -6.09 2.72
N ILE A 81 -11.20 -5.12 1.99
CA ILE A 81 -11.81 -4.60 0.76
C ILE A 81 -11.71 -5.58 -0.39
N ASP A 82 -10.60 -6.32 -0.51
CA ASP A 82 -10.43 -7.33 -1.56
C ASP A 82 -11.43 -8.48 -1.38
N ASN A 83 -11.59 -8.99 -0.15
CA ASN A 83 -12.58 -10.01 0.16
C ASN A 83 -14.02 -9.51 -0.08
N LYS A 84 -14.33 -8.28 0.37
CA LYS A 84 -15.68 -7.73 0.23
C LYS A 84 -16.09 -7.44 -1.22
N PHE A 85 -15.16 -6.97 -2.05
CA PHE A 85 -15.48 -6.45 -3.39
C PHE A 85 -14.89 -7.27 -4.54
N ASN A 86 -14.17 -8.36 -4.21
CA ASN A 86 -13.43 -9.21 -5.15
C ASN A 86 -12.60 -8.34 -6.11
N LEU A 87 -11.67 -7.57 -5.54
CA LEU A 87 -10.82 -6.66 -6.32
C LEU A 87 -9.79 -7.47 -7.11
N GLY A 88 -9.41 -8.66 -6.62
CA GLY A 88 -8.50 -9.58 -7.29
C GLY A 88 -7.05 -9.13 -7.12
N LEU A 89 -6.71 -8.65 -5.92
CA LEU A 89 -5.33 -8.51 -5.47
C LEU A 89 -4.72 -9.90 -5.23
N SER A 90 -3.40 -10.01 -5.37
CA SER A 90 -2.71 -11.26 -5.03
C SER A 90 -2.48 -11.32 -3.51
N GLU A 91 -2.56 -12.51 -2.92
CA GLU A 91 -2.28 -12.68 -1.48
C GLU A 91 -0.86 -12.21 -1.14
N ASN A 92 0.14 -12.53 -1.97
CA ASN A 92 1.52 -12.07 -1.80
C ASN A 92 1.63 -10.54 -1.74
N THR A 93 0.91 -9.84 -2.63
CA THR A 93 0.92 -8.37 -2.65
C THR A 93 0.34 -7.79 -1.37
N ILE A 94 -0.71 -8.41 -0.82
CA ILE A 94 -1.30 -7.97 0.44
C ILE A 94 -0.32 -8.26 1.59
N ASP A 95 0.22 -9.47 1.66
CA ASP A 95 1.11 -9.93 2.74
C ASP A 95 2.44 -9.16 2.79
N ASN A 96 2.91 -8.58 1.69
CA ASN A 96 4.09 -7.71 1.69
C ASN A 96 3.95 -6.54 2.70
N PHE A 97 2.75 -6.02 2.91
CA PHE A 97 2.50 -4.92 3.86
C PHE A 97 2.29 -5.39 5.30
N SER A 98 2.39 -6.70 5.59
CA SER A 98 2.22 -7.24 6.96
C SER A 98 3.51 -7.27 7.78
N LEU A 99 4.63 -6.80 7.20
CA LEU A 99 5.93 -6.83 7.87
C LEU A 99 5.96 -5.86 9.05
N THR A 100 6.51 -6.34 10.17
CA THR A 100 6.79 -5.52 11.35
C THR A 100 8.27 -5.21 11.48
N VAL A 101 8.63 -4.26 12.34
CA VAL A 101 10.03 -3.96 12.64
C VAL A 101 10.75 -5.20 13.17
N GLU A 102 10.06 -6.04 13.95
CA GLU A 102 10.63 -7.30 14.46
C GLU A 102 10.92 -8.30 13.35
N ASP A 103 10.07 -8.39 12.33
CA ASP A 103 10.27 -9.29 11.20
C ASP A 103 11.47 -8.84 10.36
N ILE A 104 11.61 -7.54 10.14
CA ILE A 104 12.76 -6.97 9.43
C ILE A 104 14.06 -7.22 10.21
N LYS A 105 14.05 -7.02 11.54
CA LYS A 105 15.20 -7.33 12.41
C LYS A 105 15.63 -8.80 12.34
N LYS A 106 14.72 -9.74 12.10
CA LYS A 106 15.05 -11.17 11.91
C LYS A 106 15.63 -11.47 10.53
N LEU A 107 15.32 -10.65 9.53
CA LEU A 107 15.80 -10.80 8.15
C LEU A 107 17.20 -10.18 7.96
N MET A 108 17.60 -9.25 8.82
CA MET A 108 18.93 -8.62 8.80
C MET A 108 19.86 -9.34 9.80
N PRO A 109 20.89 -10.08 9.35
CA PRO A 109 21.82 -10.82 10.21
C PRO A 109 22.78 -9.92 10.99
#